data_AF-A0A4Q1AGA8-F1
#
_entry.id   AF-A0A4Q1AGA8-F1
#
_cell.length_a   1.000
_cell.length_b   1.000
_cell.length_c   1.000
_cell.angle_alpha   90.00
_cell.angle_beta   90.00
_cell.angle_gamma   90.00
#
_symmetry.space_group_name_H-M   'P 1'
#
loop_
_entity.id
_entity.type
_entity.pdbx_description
1 polymer ?
#
loop_
_entity_poly.entity_id
_entity_poly.type
_entity_poly.pdbx_seq_one_letter_code
_entity_poly.pdbx_strand_id
1 'polypeptide(L)' 'MRKHLSILIIALFATFAHAENFSEMSTQELISIMGYVDNKNKKKFENELRSRISTMTPKEKTMYQKNLKKMKR' A
#
# COMPACT_ATOMS: atom_id res chain seq x y z
N MET A 1 -20.25 -33.70 -9.93
CA MET A 1 -20.55 -32.58 -9.01
C MET A 1 -19.36 -32.13 -8.15
N ARG A 2 -18.65 -33.04 -7.45
CA ARG A 2 -17.53 -32.68 -6.54
C ARG A 2 -16.39 -31.87 -7.20
N LYS A 3 -16.05 -32.18 -8.47
CA LYS A 3 -14.96 -31.51 -9.22
C LYS A 3 -15.26 -30.04 -9.55
N HIS A 4 -16.52 -29.72 -9.82
CA HIS A 4 -16.94 -28.34 -10.13
C HIS A 4 -17.03 -27.48 -8.87
N LEU A 5 -17.35 -28.09 -7.72
CA LEU A 5 -17.33 -27.41 -6.42
C LEU A 5 -15.91 -26.95 -6.04
N SER A 6 -14.90 -27.79 -6.30
CA SER A 6 -13.49 -27.41 -6.07
C SER A 6 -13.04 -26.24 -6.94
N ILE A 7 -13.47 -26.19 -8.21
CA ILE A 7 -13.15 -25.08 -9.13
C ILE A 7 -13.83 -23.77 -8.68
N LEU A 8 -15.08 -23.85 -8.21
CA LEU A 8 -15.82 -22.72 -7.67
C LEU A 8 -15.14 -22.13 -6.41
N ILE A 9 -14.65 -22.99 -5.53
CA ILE A 9 -13.94 -22.58 -4.30
C ILE A 9 -12.62 -21.88 -4.65
N ILE A 10 -11.84 -22.41 -5.60
CA ILE A 10 -10.58 -21.78 -6.04
C ILE A 10 -10.83 -20.43 -6.73
N ALA A 11 -11.90 -20.33 -7.53
CA ALA A 11 -12.30 -19.07 -8.17
C ALA A 11 -12.76 -18.01 -7.15
N LEU A 12 -13.40 -18.42 -6.05
CA LEU A 12 -13.81 -17.52 -4.97
C LEU A 12 -12.61 -16.95 -4.19
N PHE A 13 -11.49 -17.68 -4.12
CA PHE A 13 -10.27 -17.18 -3.51
C PHE A 13 -9.44 -16.28 -4.44
N ALA A 14 -9.63 -16.37 -5.76
CA ALA A 14 -8.93 -15.53 -6.73
C ALA A 14 -9.34 -14.04 -6.69
N THR A 15 -10.47 -13.72 -6.04
CA THR A 15 -10.94 -12.34 -5.86
C THR A 15 -10.25 -11.59 -4.71
N PHE A 16 -9.50 -12.31 -3.84
CA PHE A 16 -8.63 -11.70 -2.83
C PHE A 16 -7.26 -11.27 -3.39
N ALA A 17 -7.16 -11.04 -4.71
CA ALA A 17 -6.10 -10.21 -5.26
C ALA A 17 -6.33 -8.77 -4.75
N HIS A 18 -6.01 -8.55 -3.47
CA HIS A 18 -6.21 -7.30 -2.75
C HIS A 18 -5.57 -6.17 -3.56
N ALA A 19 -6.40 -5.26 -4.06
CA ALA A 19 -5.92 -3.95 -4.42
C ALA A 19 -5.39 -3.32 -3.13
N GLU A 20 -4.09 -3.04 -3.08
CA GLU A 20 -3.48 -2.31 -1.96
C GLU A 20 -4.25 -1.00 -1.75
N ASN A 21 -5.03 -0.91 -0.66
CA ASN A 21 -5.83 0.25 -0.35
C ASN A 21 -5.08 1.20 0.59
N PHE A 22 -4.21 2.02 0.02
CA PHE A 22 -3.39 2.96 0.77
C PHE A 22 -4.19 4.02 1.55
N SER A 23 -5.44 4.29 1.17
CA SER A 23 -6.27 5.30 1.85
C SER A 23 -6.73 4.85 3.23
N GLU A 24 -6.86 3.55 3.48
CA GLU A 24 -7.22 2.98 4.77
C GLU A 24 -6.05 2.91 5.75
N MET A 25 -4.81 3.02 5.25
CA MET A 25 -3.62 3.03 6.08
C MET A 25 -3.49 4.34 6.84
N SER A 26 -2.89 4.32 8.03
CA SER A 26 -2.43 5.53 8.71
C SER A 26 -1.22 6.17 8.01
N THR A 27 -0.98 7.45 8.25
CA THR A 27 0.20 8.16 7.71
C THR A 27 1.51 7.51 8.17
N GLN A 28 1.56 6.96 9.39
CA GLN A 28 2.75 6.28 9.92
C GLN A 28 3.01 4.95 9.20
N GLU A 29 1.97 4.19 8.91
CA GLU A 29 2.08 2.95 8.14
C GLU A 29 2.55 3.23 6.71
N LEU A 30 1.99 4.26 6.04
CA LEU A 30 2.44 4.69 4.72
C LEU A 30 3.93 5.07 4.70
N ILE A 31 4.39 5.84 5.70
CA ILE A 31 5.80 6.21 5.83
C ILE A 31 6.69 4.98 6.05
N SER A 32 6.21 4.00 6.82
CA SER A 32 6.98 2.80 7.19
C SER A 32 7.26 1.88 5.99
N ILE A 33 6.35 1.85 5.01
CA ILE A 33 6.49 1.04 3.79
C ILE A 33 7.16 1.80 2.63
N MET A 34 7.58 3.06 2.83
CA MET A 34 8.31 3.83 1.81
C MET A 34 9.55 3.05 1.31
N GLY A 35 9.60 2.80 0.00
CA GLY A 35 10.69 2.06 -0.67
C GLY A 35 10.49 0.54 -0.74
N TYR A 36 9.36 0.01 -0.25
CA TYR A 36 9.04 -1.42 -0.29
C TYR A 36 7.77 -1.74 -1.08
N VAL A 37 7.15 -0.73 -1.71
CA VAL A 37 5.92 -0.88 -2.48
C VAL A 37 6.22 -1.41 -3.88
N ASP A 38 5.51 -2.45 -4.30
CA ASP A 38 5.59 -3.00 -5.65
C ASP A 38 5.39 -1.93 -6.74
N ASN A 39 6.15 -2.04 -7.83
CA ASN A 39 6.08 -1.10 -8.96
C ASN A 39 4.66 -0.92 -9.52
N LYS A 40 3.84 -1.97 -9.55
CA LYS A 40 2.43 -1.93 -9.99
C LYS A 40 1.56 -0.99 -9.14
N ASN A 41 1.92 -0.79 -7.87
CA ASN A 41 1.17 0.00 -6.89
C ASN A 41 1.86 1.32 -6.53
N LYS A 42 3.12 1.52 -6.95
CA LYS A 42 3.96 2.68 -6.61
C LYS A 42 3.28 4.03 -6.89
N LYS A 43 2.63 4.19 -8.05
CA LYS A 43 1.92 5.45 -8.39
C LYS A 43 0.75 5.74 -7.44
N LYS A 44 -0.02 4.72 -7.06
CA LYS A 44 -1.15 4.87 -6.12
C LYS A 44 -0.63 5.25 -4.73
N PHE A 45 0.41 4.56 -4.27
CA PHE A 45 1.08 4.85 -3.01
C PHE A 45 1.63 6.27 -2.95
N GLU A 46 2.36 6.70 -3.99
CA GLU A 46 2.94 8.05 -4.05
C GLU A 46 1.88 9.16 -4.04
N ASN A 47 0.75 8.94 -4.72
CA ASN A 47 -0.37 9.88 -4.69
C ASN A 47 -0.96 10.02 -3.29
N GLU A 48 -1.20 8.90 -2.61
CA GLU A 48 -1.73 8.90 -1.24
C GLU A 48 -0.74 9.50 -0.25
N LEU A 49 0.54 9.16 -0.35
CA LEU A 49 1.57 9.73 0.50
C LEU A 49 1.69 11.25 0.29
N ARG A 50 1.61 11.71 -0.96
CA ARG A 50 1.67 13.15 -1.31
C ARG A 50 0.46 13.92 -0.80
N SER A 51 -0.74 13.35 -0.85
CA SER A 51 -1.96 14.02 -0.38
C SER A 51 -1.92 14.33 1.12
N ARG A 52 -1.15 13.55 1.90
CA ARG A 52 -1.04 13.68 3.35
C ARG A 52 0.12 14.55 3.83
N ILE A 53 1.02 15.00 2.94
CA ILE A 53 2.21 15.78 3.35
C ILE A 53 1.83 17.05 4.11
N SER A 54 0.74 17.71 3.72
CA SER A 54 0.27 18.96 4.35
C SER A 54 -0.31 18.75 5.75
N THR A 55 -0.78 17.54 6.07
CA THR A 55 -1.44 17.21 7.34
C THR A 55 -0.56 16.42 8.30
N MET A 56 0.69 16.12 7.93
CA MET A 56 1.64 15.42 8.79
C MET A 56 1.95 16.21 10.06
N THR A 57 1.95 15.50 11.19
CA THR A 57 2.53 16.00 12.45
C THR A 57 4.05 16.21 12.30
N PRO A 58 4.69 17.01 13.19
CA PRO A 58 6.15 17.17 13.19
C PRO A 58 6.92 15.85 13.27
N LYS A 59 6.39 14.89 14.06
CA LYS A 59 6.96 13.55 14.19
C LYS A 59 6.89 12.78 12.87
N GLU A 60 5.73 12.78 12.20
CA GLU A 60 5.55 12.13 10.90
C GLU A 60 6.41 12.77 9.82
N LYS A 61 6.49 14.10 9.79
CA LYS A 61 7.33 14.82 8.83
C LYS A 61 8.80 14.43 8.96
N THR A 62 9.29 14.26 10.19
CA THR A 62 10.64 13.76 10.47
C THR A 62 10.83 12.33 9.97
N MET A 63 9.85 11.44 10.23
CA MET A 63 9.90 10.05 9.75
C MET A 63 9.86 9.99 8.21
N TYR A 64 9.02 10.79 7.57
CA TYR A 64 8.93 10.92 6.12
C TYR A 64 10.26 11.33 5.52
N GLN A 65 10.88 12.41 6.03
CA GLN A 65 12.19 12.88 5.56
C GLN A 65 13.28 11.81 5.70
N LYS A 66 13.31 11.08 6.82
CA LYS A 66 14.27 9.98 7.05
C LYS A 66 14.09 8.84 6.05
N ASN A 67 12.87 8.59 5.58
CA ASN A 67 12.54 7.50 4.66
C ASN A 67 12.58 7.92 3.17
N LEU A 68 12.64 9.21 2.83
CA LEU A 68 12.76 9.67 1.43
C LEU A 68 13.94 9.04 0.68
N LYS A 69 15.05 8.76 1.38
CA LYS A 69 16.22 8.09 0.79
C LYS A 69 15.92 6.68 0.27
N LYS A 70 14.88 6.01 0.78
CA LYS A 70 14.48 4.66 0.36
C LYS A 70 13.66 4.68 -0.94
N MET A 71 13.08 5.82 -1.31
CA MET A 71 12.26 5.99 -2.52
C MET A 71 13.09 6.16 -3.81
N LYS A 72 14.40 6.47 -3.68
CA LYS A 72 15.32 6.69 -4.81
C LYS A 72 15.98 5.41 -5.34
N ARG A 73 15.60 4.25 -4.81
CA ARG A 73 16.07 2.94 -5.31
C ARG A 73 15.18 2.44 -6.43
#